data_AF-A0A165K4B9-F1
#
_entry.id   AF-A0A165K4B9-F1
#
_cell.length_a   1.000
_cell.length_b   1.000
_cell.length_c   1.000
_cell.angle_alpha   90.00
_cell.angle_beta   90.00
_cell.angle_gamma   90.00
#
_symmetry.space_group_name_H-M   'P 1'
#
loop_
_entity.id
_entity.type
_entity.pdbx_description
1 polymer ?
#
loop_
_entity_poly.entity_id
_entity_poly.type
_entity_poly.pdbx_seq_one_letter_code
_entity_poly.pdbx_strand_id
1 'polypeptide(L)'
;MRTVILIAFAALADAAAVRRNEETPAASSTINPYFQTTPELFAGPTATGEAPFLAQTNSLPPTGVSYIPPYPLETQIPIADNPQDENIFQSMGLLSPYYSTPEGHGVDEYPLPPGSNISQLHMLHRHGARYPGASSGVTKFGQKMMKLKGTFKATGALSFLNDWTYKLGKEILVPVGRQQLFDSGIAHYYQYGHLYNTSTNIVVRSTTQDRMRNSAEYFLAGFFGQDWTRNASLELLVEANGFNNTMTGWDNCPMSDLGPSLGGFNASDAWEAVYLQNATARLAALIEGYNWTLSDTYNAQSLCPYETVGLGYSKFCDLFTLEEWQAFEYNDALNLAGNYGFQSPTGRATAVGYVGELLGRLDHHLLTETYGQANITLDNNTATFPLNQSLYLDFSHDTNMFSILVAMGFKQFAPFLPEDRLVLKRDFIVSHLVPFAGRFDIEIIKTPQPVPEDRSTDYIGGPPTTYIHFIVNQRTLSLGRSFPECGLRADGWCELGTFIDIQKGSLKEADFDFACFGNYPSLPYGSIKNGAPLRS
;
A
#
# COMPACT_ATOMS: atom_id res chain seq x y z
N MET A 1 -13.73 2.86 -72.95
CA MET A 1 -12.43 2.33 -72.48
C MET A 1 -11.66 3.44 -71.79
N ARG A 2 -11.64 3.44 -70.45
CA ARG A 2 -10.61 4.11 -69.64
C ARG A 2 -10.25 3.14 -68.53
N THR A 3 -8.98 2.77 -68.53
CA THR A 3 -8.37 1.65 -67.80
C THR A 3 -8.13 2.03 -66.34
N VAL A 4 -8.53 1.15 -65.42
CA VAL A 4 -8.20 1.20 -63.99
C VAL A 4 -6.77 0.68 -63.82
N ILE A 5 -5.89 1.44 -63.17
CA ILE A 5 -4.56 1.00 -62.75
C ILE A 5 -4.45 1.17 -61.24
N LEU A 6 -4.22 0.05 -60.54
CA LEU A 6 -3.83 -0.04 -59.14
C LEU A 6 -2.50 0.68 -58.89
N ILE A 7 -2.42 1.46 -57.81
CA ILE A 7 -1.15 1.97 -57.28
C ILE A 7 -0.89 1.31 -55.92
N ALA A 8 0.20 0.56 -55.85
CA ALA A 8 0.80 0.05 -54.62
C ALA A 8 1.76 1.11 -54.05
N PHE A 9 1.68 1.39 -52.75
CA PHE A 9 2.65 2.23 -52.05
C PHE A 9 3.73 1.38 -51.38
N ALA A 10 4.99 1.64 -51.73
CA ALA A 10 6.19 1.16 -51.05
C ALA A 10 6.76 2.29 -50.18
N ALA A 11 7.24 1.96 -48.98
CA ALA A 11 7.86 2.90 -48.04
C ALA A 11 9.37 3.05 -48.28
N LEU A 12 9.90 4.26 -48.11
CA LEU A 12 11.33 4.58 -48.06
C LEU A 12 11.64 5.25 -46.71
N ALA A 13 12.74 4.84 -46.09
CA ALA A 13 13.28 5.38 -44.84
C ALA A 13 14.43 6.35 -45.15
N ASP A 14 14.64 7.36 -44.29
CA ASP A 14 15.83 8.22 -44.32
C ASP A 14 16.36 8.47 -42.90
N ALA A 15 17.68 8.54 -42.76
CA ALA A 15 18.43 8.55 -41.50
C ALA A 15 19.16 9.88 -41.27
N ALA A 16 19.27 10.33 -40.00
CA ALA A 16 20.09 11.48 -39.59
C ALA A 16 21.07 11.11 -38.45
N ALA A 17 22.26 11.74 -38.47
CA ALA A 17 23.48 11.34 -37.75
C ALA A 17 23.71 12.06 -36.39
N VAL A 18 24.49 11.44 -35.48
CA VAL A 18 24.80 11.96 -34.13
C VAL A 18 26.33 11.96 -33.83
N ARG A 19 26.84 12.99 -33.10
CA ARG A 19 28.27 13.25 -32.76
C ARG A 19 28.73 12.55 -31.46
N ARG A 20 30.06 12.32 -31.34
CA ARG A 20 30.76 11.49 -30.34
C ARG A 20 31.60 12.30 -29.31
N ASN A 21 31.64 11.88 -28.04
CA ASN A 21 32.69 12.21 -27.04
C ASN A 21 33.46 10.93 -26.65
N GLU A 22 34.78 11.02 -26.42
CA GLU A 22 35.71 9.88 -26.21
C GLU A 22 35.93 9.48 -24.73
N GLU A 23 36.27 8.18 -24.55
CA GLU A 23 36.33 7.41 -23.29
C GLU A 23 37.66 7.54 -22.53
N THR A 24 37.61 7.39 -21.19
CA THR A 24 38.77 7.07 -20.33
C THR A 24 38.53 5.72 -19.63
N PRO A 25 39.47 4.75 -19.58
CA PRO A 25 39.20 3.42 -19.02
C PRO A 25 39.42 3.35 -17.50
N ALA A 26 38.51 2.67 -16.78
CA ALA A 26 38.66 2.27 -15.38
C ALA A 26 38.59 0.74 -15.18
N ALA A 27 39.04 0.29 -14.01
CA ALA A 27 39.65 -1.02 -13.71
C ALA A 27 38.76 -2.29 -13.80
N SER A 28 39.47 -3.41 -14.00
CA SER A 28 39.05 -4.81 -14.25
C SER A 28 38.04 -5.43 -13.27
N SER A 29 36.89 -5.90 -13.77
CA SER A 29 36.02 -6.87 -13.07
C SER A 29 36.37 -8.32 -13.44
N THR A 30 36.06 -9.27 -12.54
CA THR A 30 36.23 -10.73 -12.78
C THR A 30 35.13 -11.34 -13.64
N ILE A 31 34.15 -10.55 -14.04
CA ILE A 31 33.09 -10.94 -14.97
C ILE A 31 33.66 -10.76 -16.38
N ASN A 32 33.39 -11.71 -17.27
CA ASN A 32 33.80 -11.55 -18.66
C ASN A 32 33.32 -10.16 -19.15
N PRO A 33 34.19 -9.33 -19.74
CA PRO A 33 33.88 -7.94 -20.10
C PRO A 33 32.61 -7.76 -20.94
N TYR A 34 32.16 -8.79 -21.67
CA TYR A 34 30.89 -8.78 -22.40
C TYR A 34 29.62 -8.83 -21.52
N PHE A 35 29.74 -9.18 -20.24
CA PHE A 35 28.65 -9.22 -19.27
C PHE A 35 28.83 -8.20 -18.13
N GLN A 36 29.85 -7.34 -18.22
CA GLN A 36 30.09 -6.28 -17.24
C GLN A 36 29.24 -5.06 -17.60
N THR A 37 28.21 -4.80 -16.78
CA THR A 37 27.30 -3.65 -16.95
C THR A 37 27.77 -2.40 -16.23
N THR A 38 28.67 -2.51 -15.23
CA THR A 38 29.19 -1.36 -14.45
C THR A 38 30.54 -1.71 -13.76
N PRO A 39 31.54 -0.79 -13.70
CA PRO A 39 31.63 0.41 -14.53
C PRO A 39 31.67 0.01 -16.01
N GLU A 40 31.10 0.85 -16.87
CA GLU A 40 31.01 0.59 -18.31
C GLU A 40 32.42 0.52 -18.89
N LEU A 41 32.81 -0.64 -19.43
CA LEU A 41 34.16 -0.85 -19.94
C LEU A 41 34.44 -0.11 -21.25
N PHE A 42 33.38 0.09 -22.04
CA PHE A 42 33.38 0.82 -23.31
C PHE A 42 31.98 1.44 -23.49
N ALA A 43 31.68 2.53 -22.76
CA ALA A 43 30.38 3.22 -22.85
C ALA A 43 30.08 3.77 -24.26
N GLY A 44 31.10 3.80 -25.11
CA GLY A 44 31.11 4.47 -26.39
C GLY A 44 30.86 5.96 -26.26
N PRO A 45 30.80 6.67 -27.39
CA PRO A 45 30.25 7.99 -27.42
C PRO A 45 28.76 7.94 -27.12
N THR A 46 28.37 8.51 -25.98
CA THR A 46 26.96 8.64 -25.62
C THR A 46 26.33 9.80 -26.37
N ALA A 47 25.34 9.49 -27.19
CA ALA A 47 24.37 10.46 -27.67
C ALA A 47 23.05 9.74 -27.95
N THR A 48 21.94 10.35 -27.55
CA THR A 48 20.60 9.76 -27.68
C THR A 48 20.12 9.70 -29.13
N GLY A 49 19.37 8.65 -29.48
CA GLY A 49 18.51 8.63 -30.67
C GLY A 49 17.19 9.38 -30.44
N GLU A 50 16.33 9.49 -31.46
CA GLU A 50 14.97 9.99 -31.25
C GLU A 50 14.16 9.08 -30.32
N ALA A 51 13.35 9.73 -29.49
CA ALA A 51 12.40 9.13 -28.58
C ALA A 51 11.33 8.28 -29.33
N PRO A 52 10.67 7.32 -28.64
CA PRO A 52 9.78 6.29 -29.21
C PRO A 52 8.63 6.78 -30.12
N PHE A 53 8.14 5.92 -31.04
CA PHE A 53 7.00 6.21 -31.93
C PHE A 53 5.67 5.55 -31.49
N LEU A 54 5.28 5.80 -30.23
CA LEU A 54 3.94 5.49 -29.65
C LEU A 54 2.78 6.02 -30.52
N ALA A 55 3.10 6.99 -31.37
CA ALA A 55 2.23 7.61 -32.34
C ALA A 55 2.11 6.85 -33.69
N GLN A 56 2.96 5.86 -34.04
CA GLN A 56 2.85 5.22 -35.36
C GLN A 56 1.56 4.40 -35.54
N THR A 57 1.04 3.92 -34.43
CA THR A 57 -0.09 2.99 -34.30
C THR A 57 -1.28 3.63 -33.61
N ASN A 58 -1.18 4.90 -33.21
CA ASN A 58 -2.26 5.59 -32.52
C ASN A 58 -3.35 6.02 -33.54
N SER A 59 -4.47 5.29 -33.59
CA SER A 59 -5.50 5.44 -34.62
C SER A 59 -6.71 6.31 -34.24
N LEU A 60 -6.65 7.08 -33.14
CA LEU A 60 -7.77 7.91 -32.64
C LEU A 60 -7.44 9.41 -32.54
N PRO A 61 -8.38 10.31 -32.91
CA PRO A 61 -8.23 11.76 -32.76
C PRO A 61 -8.49 12.22 -31.31
N PRO A 62 -7.74 13.21 -30.80
CA PRO A 62 -7.91 13.75 -29.47
C PRO A 62 -8.96 14.87 -29.49
N THR A 63 -10.13 14.66 -28.90
CA THR A 63 -10.98 15.80 -28.54
C THR A 63 -10.94 15.98 -27.03
N GLY A 64 -9.79 16.47 -26.54
CA GLY A 64 -9.53 16.79 -25.12
C GLY A 64 -8.03 16.81 -24.76
N VAL A 65 -7.64 17.65 -23.79
CA VAL A 65 -6.23 17.97 -23.46
C VAL A 65 -5.54 16.85 -22.67
N SER A 66 -4.33 16.47 -23.08
CA SER A 66 -3.43 15.57 -22.33
C SER A 66 -2.13 16.31 -21.97
N TYR A 67 -1.79 16.39 -20.67
CA TYR A 67 -0.53 16.96 -20.16
C TYR A 67 0.44 15.88 -19.59
N ILE A 68 -0.07 14.69 -19.24
CA ILE A 68 0.69 13.43 -19.06
C ILE A 68 -0.21 12.25 -19.49
N PRO A 69 0.11 11.52 -20.57
CA PRO A 69 -0.54 10.25 -20.95
C PRO A 69 0.49 9.11 -21.12
N PRO A 70 0.10 7.87 -21.48
CA PRO A 70 -0.96 7.00 -20.98
C PRO A 70 -0.47 6.13 -19.80
N TYR A 71 -1.36 5.77 -18.88
CA TYR A 71 -1.07 4.87 -17.76
C TYR A 71 -1.18 3.39 -18.22
N PRO A 72 -0.35 2.45 -17.72
CA PRO A 72 -0.34 1.07 -18.22
C PRO A 72 -1.59 0.26 -17.86
N LEU A 73 -2.42 0.75 -16.92
CA LEU A 73 -3.67 0.10 -16.53
C LEU A 73 -4.85 0.75 -17.24
N GLU A 74 -5.69 -0.06 -17.89
CA GLU A 74 -6.99 0.39 -18.36
C GLU A 74 -7.95 0.50 -17.17
N THR A 75 -8.36 1.73 -16.86
CA THR A 75 -9.24 2.03 -15.73
C THR A 75 -10.59 2.61 -16.16
N GLN A 76 -10.80 2.82 -17.47
CA GLN A 76 -12.06 3.26 -18.05
C GLN A 76 -12.92 2.04 -18.40
N ILE A 77 -13.55 1.47 -17.39
CA ILE A 77 -14.48 0.34 -17.55
C ILE A 77 -15.92 0.86 -17.40
N PRO A 78 -16.77 0.79 -18.44
CA PRO A 78 -18.14 1.25 -18.35
C PRO A 78 -18.96 0.29 -17.47
N ILE A 79 -19.44 0.80 -16.34
CA ILE A 79 -20.35 0.08 -15.43
C ILE A 79 -21.78 0.52 -15.70
N ALA A 80 -22.66 -0.44 -15.98
CA ALA A 80 -24.00 -0.18 -16.53
C ALA A 80 -24.89 0.72 -15.65
N ASP A 81 -24.65 0.73 -14.34
CA ASP A 81 -25.40 1.48 -13.33
C ASP A 81 -24.58 2.59 -12.64
N ASN A 82 -23.56 3.13 -13.32
CA ASN A 82 -22.68 4.18 -12.82
C ASN A 82 -22.85 5.52 -13.57
N PRO A 83 -23.97 6.25 -13.39
CA PRO A 83 -24.26 7.47 -14.16
C PRO A 83 -23.38 8.68 -13.78
N GLN A 84 -22.58 8.57 -12.72
CA GLN A 84 -21.63 9.59 -12.27
C GLN A 84 -20.18 9.29 -12.69
N ASP A 85 -19.94 8.22 -13.46
CA ASP A 85 -18.62 7.78 -13.90
C ASP A 85 -17.61 7.58 -12.74
N GLU A 86 -18.08 7.07 -11.60
CA GLU A 86 -17.25 6.71 -10.45
C GLU A 86 -16.18 5.67 -10.83
N ASN A 87 -14.95 5.83 -10.32
CA ASN A 87 -13.86 4.92 -10.63
C ASN A 87 -13.86 3.71 -9.68
N ILE A 88 -14.37 2.56 -10.14
CA ILE A 88 -14.45 1.33 -9.33
C ILE A 88 -13.10 0.83 -8.81
N PHE A 89 -11.98 1.24 -9.41
CA PHE A 89 -10.64 0.89 -8.91
C PHE A 89 -10.31 1.54 -7.55
N GLN A 90 -11.10 2.55 -7.15
CA GLN A 90 -11.05 3.16 -5.81
C GLN A 90 -11.88 2.38 -4.78
N SER A 91 -12.65 1.38 -5.21
CA SER A 91 -13.51 0.53 -4.36
C SER A 91 -13.05 -0.93 -4.33
N MET A 92 -11.74 -1.17 -4.51
CA MET A 92 -11.13 -2.51 -4.50
C MET A 92 -10.40 -2.80 -3.18
N GLY A 93 -10.67 -2.02 -2.13
CA GLY A 93 -10.11 -2.20 -0.79
C GLY A 93 -8.59 -2.25 -0.79
N LEU A 94 -8.04 -3.28 -0.17
CA LEU A 94 -6.59 -3.48 -0.11
C LEU A 94 -5.99 -3.88 -1.48
N LEU A 95 -6.81 -4.15 -2.49
CA LEU A 95 -6.37 -4.51 -3.85
C LEU A 95 -6.41 -3.34 -4.83
N SER A 96 -6.87 -2.16 -4.40
CA SER A 96 -6.79 -0.93 -5.20
C SER A 96 -5.35 -0.62 -5.59
N PRO A 97 -5.07 -0.29 -6.86
CA PRO A 97 -3.82 0.39 -7.24
C PRO A 97 -3.64 1.68 -6.43
N TYR A 98 -2.41 2.13 -6.23
CA TYR A 98 -2.20 3.40 -5.53
C TYR A 98 -2.90 4.57 -6.24
N TYR A 99 -3.59 5.41 -5.47
CA TYR A 99 -4.03 6.73 -5.86
C TYR A 99 -3.93 7.67 -4.65
N SER A 100 -3.72 8.96 -4.88
CA SER A 100 -3.88 9.94 -3.81
C SER A 100 -5.37 10.07 -3.51
N THR A 101 -5.74 9.94 -2.24
CA THR A 101 -7.13 9.92 -1.83
C THR A 101 -7.82 11.26 -2.17
N PRO A 102 -8.99 11.23 -2.82
CA PRO A 102 -9.69 12.45 -3.22
C PRO A 102 -10.24 13.20 -2.00
N GLU A 103 -10.65 12.46 -0.96
CA GLU A 103 -11.12 12.98 0.31
C GLU A 103 -10.00 12.91 1.36
N GLY A 104 -9.73 14.01 2.06
CA GLY A 104 -8.78 14.07 3.17
C GLY A 104 -9.32 13.43 4.45
N HIS A 105 -8.50 13.34 5.51
CA HIS A 105 -8.91 12.71 6.78
C HIS A 105 -9.51 13.68 7.80
N GLY A 106 -10.34 14.62 7.30
CA GLY A 106 -11.12 15.56 8.11
C GLY A 106 -10.42 16.87 8.47
N VAL A 107 -9.33 17.20 7.79
CA VAL A 107 -8.62 18.49 7.88
C VAL A 107 -8.16 18.94 6.50
N ASP A 108 -7.91 20.24 6.35
CA ASP A 108 -7.36 20.83 5.13
C ASP A 108 -5.83 20.68 5.09
N GLU A 109 -5.26 20.75 3.89
CA GLU A 109 -3.82 20.74 3.71
C GLU A 109 -3.24 22.16 3.83
N TYR A 110 -2.23 22.35 4.68
CA TYR A 110 -1.59 23.65 4.89
C TYR A 110 -0.09 23.62 4.54
N PRO A 111 0.45 24.70 3.95
CA PRO A 111 1.89 24.84 3.81
C PRO A 111 2.56 25.05 5.18
N LEU A 112 3.86 24.78 5.27
CA LEU A 112 4.67 25.12 6.44
C LEU A 112 4.73 26.65 6.64
N PRO A 113 4.55 27.16 7.87
CA PRO A 113 4.75 28.59 8.15
C PRO A 113 6.20 29.04 7.89
N PRO A 114 6.44 30.31 7.50
CA PRO A 114 7.78 30.79 7.15
C PRO A 114 8.81 30.60 8.27
N GLY A 115 9.95 29.98 7.96
CA GLY A 115 10.99 29.68 8.95
C GLY A 115 10.80 28.36 9.73
N SER A 116 9.72 27.63 9.45
CA SER A 116 9.57 26.24 9.90
C SER A 116 10.39 25.30 9.02
N ASN A 117 10.79 24.15 9.58
CA ASN A 117 11.53 23.13 8.86
C ASN A 117 11.14 21.72 9.31
N ILE A 118 11.01 20.80 8.34
CA ILE A 118 10.93 19.37 8.63
C ILE A 118 12.35 18.91 9.01
N SER A 119 12.46 18.22 10.13
CA SER A 119 13.73 17.77 10.68
C SER A 119 13.92 16.26 10.62
N GLN A 120 12.83 15.51 10.56
CA GLN A 120 12.82 14.06 10.36
C GLN A 120 11.60 13.65 9.55
N LEU A 121 11.74 12.57 8.79
CA LEU A 121 10.67 11.80 8.17
C LEU A 121 10.76 10.35 8.66
N HIS A 122 9.65 9.79 9.12
CA HIS A 122 9.46 8.35 9.31
C HIS A 122 8.39 7.87 8.33
N MET A 123 8.81 7.10 7.34
CA MET A 123 7.94 6.53 6.32
C MET A 123 7.66 5.05 6.64
N LEU A 124 6.39 4.67 6.54
CA LEU A 124 5.94 3.29 6.52
C LEU A 124 5.24 3.00 5.19
N HIS A 125 5.81 2.11 4.38
CA HIS A 125 5.37 1.91 3.00
C HIS A 125 4.94 0.45 2.73
N ARG A 126 3.75 0.26 2.16
CA ARG A 126 3.28 -1.06 1.72
C ARG A 126 4.01 -1.52 0.48
N HIS A 127 4.15 -2.82 0.27
CA HIS A 127 4.52 -3.31 -1.06
C HIS A 127 3.60 -2.80 -2.18
N GLY A 128 4.13 -2.75 -3.39
CA GLY A 128 3.37 -2.42 -4.60
C GLY A 128 2.41 -3.52 -5.04
N ALA A 129 1.73 -3.29 -6.15
CA ALA A 129 0.84 -4.29 -6.74
C ALA A 129 1.58 -5.61 -7.00
N ARG A 130 0.88 -6.71 -6.70
CA ARG A 130 1.44 -8.06 -6.76
C ARG A 130 0.45 -9.05 -7.35
N TYR A 131 0.95 -10.23 -7.66
CA TYR A 131 0.11 -11.39 -7.93
C TYR A 131 -0.62 -11.86 -6.65
N PRO A 132 -1.69 -12.68 -6.80
CA PRO A 132 -2.38 -13.28 -5.66
C PRO A 132 -1.48 -14.13 -4.78
N GLY A 133 -1.88 -14.29 -3.52
CA GLY A 133 -1.26 -15.24 -2.60
C GLY A 133 -1.45 -16.69 -3.08
N ALA A 134 -0.50 -17.58 -2.82
CA ALA A 134 -0.50 -18.94 -3.33
C ALA A 134 -1.67 -19.79 -2.80
N SER A 135 -2.18 -19.47 -1.61
CA SER A 135 -3.32 -20.12 -0.95
C SER A 135 -4.65 -19.36 -1.13
N SER A 136 -4.65 -18.25 -1.88
CA SER A 136 -5.81 -17.38 -2.08
C SER A 136 -6.99 -18.08 -2.77
N GLY A 137 -8.19 -17.58 -2.51
CA GLY A 137 -9.42 -18.05 -3.16
C GLY A 137 -9.34 -17.96 -4.69
N VAL A 138 -8.80 -16.88 -5.25
CA VAL A 138 -8.65 -16.71 -6.71
C VAL A 138 -7.73 -17.75 -7.34
N THR A 139 -6.67 -18.17 -6.65
CA THR A 139 -5.79 -19.25 -7.12
C THR A 139 -6.54 -20.59 -7.13
N LYS A 140 -7.32 -20.86 -6.08
CA LYS A 140 -8.16 -22.08 -6.00
C LYS A 140 -9.26 -22.07 -7.07
N PHE A 141 -9.88 -20.92 -7.32
CA PHE A 141 -10.88 -20.74 -8.37
C PHE A 141 -10.29 -20.97 -9.76
N GLY A 142 -9.12 -20.39 -10.07
CA GLY A 142 -8.41 -20.65 -11.32
C GLY A 142 -8.12 -22.14 -11.55
N GLN A 143 -7.63 -22.83 -10.51
CA GLN A 143 -7.40 -24.28 -10.56
C GLN A 143 -8.70 -25.08 -10.77
N LYS A 144 -9.80 -24.65 -10.13
CA LYS A 144 -11.13 -25.25 -10.32
C LYS A 144 -11.61 -25.10 -11.76
N MET A 145 -11.55 -23.89 -12.32
CA MET A 145 -11.94 -23.62 -13.72
C MET A 145 -11.11 -24.42 -14.72
N MET A 146 -9.79 -24.54 -14.48
CA MET A 146 -8.93 -25.39 -15.31
C MET A 146 -9.36 -26.86 -15.31
N LYS A 147 -9.75 -27.41 -14.14
CA LYS A 147 -10.22 -28.80 -14.02
C LYS A 147 -11.57 -29.03 -14.69
N LEU A 148 -12.44 -28.02 -14.68
CA LEU A 148 -13.77 -28.06 -15.29
C LEU A 148 -13.77 -27.66 -16.77
N LYS A 149 -12.61 -27.36 -17.36
CA LYS A 149 -12.54 -26.90 -18.76
C LYS A 149 -13.15 -27.95 -19.70
N GLY A 150 -14.13 -27.53 -20.50
CA GLY A 150 -14.88 -28.40 -21.41
C GLY A 150 -16.01 -29.21 -20.76
N THR A 151 -16.21 -29.14 -19.44
CA THR A 151 -17.32 -29.79 -18.74
C THR A 151 -18.49 -28.86 -18.42
N PHE A 152 -18.29 -27.55 -18.56
CA PHE A 152 -19.32 -26.53 -18.41
C PHE A 152 -19.47 -25.71 -19.69
N LYS A 153 -20.61 -25.02 -19.80
CA LYS A 153 -20.87 -24.04 -20.85
C LYS A 153 -21.30 -22.72 -20.21
N ALA A 154 -20.55 -21.66 -20.48
CA ALA A 154 -20.89 -20.31 -20.03
C ALA A 154 -21.55 -19.51 -21.14
N THR A 155 -22.51 -18.66 -20.79
CA THR A 155 -23.29 -17.84 -21.73
C THR A 155 -23.34 -16.38 -21.27
N GLY A 156 -23.87 -15.49 -22.12
CA GLY A 156 -24.02 -14.07 -21.80
C GLY A 156 -22.71 -13.41 -21.36
N ALA A 157 -22.76 -12.67 -20.25
CA ALA A 157 -21.61 -11.97 -19.67
C ALA A 157 -20.47 -12.92 -19.26
N LEU A 158 -20.76 -14.20 -18.99
CA LEU A 158 -19.74 -15.21 -18.63
C LEU A 158 -19.19 -15.98 -19.85
N SER A 159 -19.63 -15.68 -21.07
CA SER A 159 -19.21 -16.41 -22.28
C SER A 159 -17.70 -16.47 -22.48
N PHE A 160 -16.96 -15.45 -22.01
CA PHE A 160 -15.49 -15.44 -22.05
C PHE A 160 -14.86 -16.59 -21.22
N LEU A 161 -15.54 -17.12 -20.20
CA LEU A 161 -15.03 -18.20 -19.36
C LEU A 161 -14.81 -19.52 -20.12
N ASN A 162 -15.47 -19.72 -21.27
CA ASN A 162 -15.28 -20.93 -22.09
C ASN A 162 -13.83 -21.03 -22.61
N ASP A 163 -13.21 -19.88 -22.92
CA ASP A 163 -11.86 -19.79 -23.46
C ASP A 163 -10.84 -19.22 -22.46
N TRP A 164 -11.33 -18.68 -21.33
CA TRP A 164 -10.49 -18.10 -20.29
C TRP A 164 -9.50 -19.12 -19.72
N THR A 165 -8.31 -18.63 -19.40
CA THR A 165 -7.27 -19.39 -18.70
C THR A 165 -6.67 -18.53 -17.61
N TYR A 166 -6.37 -19.13 -16.46
CA TYR A 166 -5.72 -18.45 -15.36
C TYR A 166 -4.25 -18.13 -15.74
N LYS A 167 -3.92 -16.85 -15.89
CA LYS A 167 -2.60 -16.37 -16.35
C LYS A 167 -1.74 -15.73 -15.25
N LEU A 168 -2.29 -15.59 -14.04
CA LEU A 168 -1.62 -14.88 -12.96
C LEU A 168 -0.50 -15.72 -12.33
N GLY A 169 0.59 -15.05 -11.93
CA GLY A 169 1.64 -15.61 -11.09
C GLY A 169 1.21 -15.75 -9.63
N LYS A 170 2.18 -15.76 -8.72
CA LYS A 170 1.95 -15.87 -7.27
C LYS A 170 2.89 -14.97 -6.49
N GLU A 171 2.37 -14.31 -5.47
CA GLU A 171 3.07 -13.56 -4.40
C GLU A 171 3.91 -12.33 -4.82
N ILE A 172 4.68 -12.43 -5.91
CA ILE A 172 5.68 -11.43 -6.31
C ILE A 172 5.04 -10.17 -6.92
N LEU A 173 5.81 -9.07 -6.93
CA LEU A 173 5.40 -7.82 -7.55
C LEU A 173 5.16 -7.98 -9.06
N VAL A 174 4.05 -7.42 -9.53
CA VAL A 174 3.77 -7.25 -10.96
C VAL A 174 4.53 -6.01 -11.49
N PRO A 175 4.71 -5.85 -12.82
CA PRO A 175 5.44 -4.71 -13.37
C PRO A 175 4.94 -3.33 -12.91
N VAL A 176 3.62 -3.11 -12.89
CA VAL A 176 3.04 -1.86 -12.37
C VAL A 176 3.32 -1.67 -10.88
N GLY A 177 3.42 -2.75 -10.11
CA GLY A 177 3.80 -2.69 -8.70
C GLY A 177 5.21 -2.12 -8.54
N ARG A 178 6.16 -2.59 -9.33
CA ARG A 178 7.55 -2.08 -9.32
C ARG A 178 7.59 -0.60 -9.71
N GLN A 179 6.83 -0.21 -10.72
CA GLN A 179 6.67 1.18 -11.13
C GLN A 179 6.09 2.03 -9.99
N GLN A 180 5.04 1.59 -9.30
CA GLN A 180 4.45 2.31 -8.17
C GLN A 180 5.48 2.63 -7.08
N LEU A 181 6.37 1.70 -6.73
CA LEU A 181 7.43 1.98 -5.75
C LEU A 181 8.49 2.93 -6.29
N PHE A 182 8.92 2.76 -7.54
CA PHE A 182 9.91 3.63 -8.15
C PHE A 182 9.40 5.08 -8.26
N ASP A 183 8.17 5.26 -8.73
CA ASP A 183 7.48 6.56 -8.80
C ASP A 183 7.29 7.16 -7.39
N SER A 184 6.96 6.31 -6.40
CA SER A 184 6.90 6.72 -4.99
C SER A 184 8.28 7.23 -4.51
N GLY A 185 9.36 6.50 -4.79
CA GLY A 185 10.73 6.92 -4.46
C GLY A 185 11.09 8.27 -5.07
N ILE A 186 10.75 8.49 -6.34
CA ILE A 186 10.94 9.80 -7.01
C ILE A 186 10.13 10.89 -6.31
N ALA A 187 8.85 10.64 -6.04
CA ALA A 187 7.98 11.60 -5.38
C ALA A 187 8.50 11.99 -4.00
N HIS A 188 9.01 11.02 -3.23
CA HIS A 188 9.62 11.26 -1.92
C HIS A 188 10.95 11.99 -2.02
N TYR A 189 11.75 11.78 -3.08
CA TYR A 189 12.97 12.58 -3.30
C TYR A 189 12.64 14.06 -3.48
N TYR A 190 11.60 14.38 -4.26
CA TYR A 190 11.17 15.78 -4.43
C TYR A 190 10.61 16.41 -3.14
N GLN A 191 9.98 15.61 -2.28
CA GLN A 191 9.40 16.10 -1.02
C GLN A 191 10.45 16.22 0.09
N TYR A 192 11.31 15.21 0.23
CA TYR A 192 12.13 14.98 1.42
C TYR A 192 13.62 14.76 1.12
N GLY A 193 14.05 14.76 -0.14
CA GLY A 193 15.44 14.53 -0.52
C GLY A 193 16.44 15.48 0.15
N HIS A 194 16.01 16.69 0.51
CA HIS A 194 16.86 17.66 1.24
C HIS A 194 17.26 17.18 2.64
N LEU A 195 16.47 16.28 3.25
CA LEU A 195 16.75 15.74 4.58
C LEU A 195 17.96 14.81 4.55
N TYR A 196 18.27 14.21 3.41
CA TYR A 196 19.37 13.27 3.29
C TYR A 196 20.72 13.95 3.47
N ASN A 197 21.47 13.49 4.47
CA ASN A 197 22.87 13.87 4.63
C ASN A 197 23.75 12.98 3.73
N THR A 198 24.26 13.57 2.66
CA THR A 198 25.12 12.89 1.65
C THR A 198 26.45 12.38 2.19
N SER A 199 26.84 12.75 3.41
CA SER A 199 28.05 12.25 4.08
C SER A 199 27.80 10.96 4.87
N THR A 200 26.57 10.46 4.90
CA THR A 200 26.17 9.30 5.72
C THR A 200 25.40 8.27 4.89
N ASN A 201 25.56 7.00 5.26
CA ASN A 201 24.71 5.92 4.76
C ASN A 201 23.55 5.72 5.75
N ILE A 202 22.31 5.66 5.27
CA ILE A 202 21.13 5.44 6.12
C ILE A 202 20.75 3.96 6.17
N VAL A 203 20.26 3.51 7.32
CA VAL A 203 19.60 2.21 7.47
C VAL A 203 18.14 2.35 7.05
N VAL A 204 17.72 1.45 6.16
CA VAL A 204 16.36 1.28 5.63
C VAL A 204 15.92 -0.13 6.01
N ARG A 205 14.68 -0.33 6.44
CA ARG A 205 14.22 -1.65 6.91
C ARG A 205 13.10 -2.21 6.06
N SER A 206 13.14 -3.51 5.82
CA SER A 206 12.08 -4.28 5.17
C SER A 206 12.07 -5.70 5.72
N THR A 207 11.24 -6.56 5.16
CA THR A 207 11.19 -7.97 5.56
C THR A 207 11.83 -8.88 4.51
N THR A 208 12.20 -10.10 4.90
CA THR A 208 12.85 -11.08 4.01
C THR A 208 11.95 -11.59 2.88
N GLN A 209 10.65 -11.30 2.90
CA GLN A 209 9.75 -11.76 1.86
C GLN A 209 10.01 -11.04 0.53
N ASP A 210 9.97 -11.79 -0.58
CA ASP A 210 10.43 -11.29 -1.88
C ASP A 210 9.73 -9.98 -2.31
N ARG A 211 8.40 -9.90 -2.21
CA ARG A 211 7.68 -8.67 -2.57
C ARG A 211 8.06 -7.47 -1.70
N MET A 212 8.42 -7.69 -0.44
CA MET A 212 8.80 -6.65 0.51
C MET A 212 10.21 -6.14 0.24
N ARG A 213 11.18 -7.05 0.11
CA ARG A 213 12.55 -6.71 -0.28
C ARG A 213 12.59 -5.95 -1.60
N ASN A 214 11.94 -6.47 -2.66
CA ASN A 214 11.92 -5.78 -3.96
C ASN A 214 11.22 -4.42 -3.88
N SER A 215 10.19 -4.26 -3.04
CA SER A 215 9.51 -2.96 -2.89
C SER A 215 10.46 -1.90 -2.34
N ALA A 216 11.23 -2.26 -1.32
CA ALA A 216 12.27 -1.38 -0.77
C ALA A 216 13.32 -1.03 -1.82
N GLU A 217 13.82 -2.02 -2.56
CA GLU A 217 14.84 -1.80 -3.61
C GLU A 217 14.33 -0.90 -4.74
N TYR A 218 13.10 -1.09 -5.24
CA TYR A 218 12.53 -0.23 -6.29
C TYR A 218 12.29 1.20 -5.79
N PHE A 219 11.82 1.37 -4.55
CA PHE A 219 11.69 2.70 -3.94
C PHE A 219 13.05 3.38 -3.82
N LEU A 220 14.05 2.69 -3.29
CA LEU A 220 15.40 3.24 -3.12
C LEU A 220 16.05 3.57 -4.46
N ALA A 221 15.79 2.76 -5.50
CA ALA A 221 16.21 3.08 -6.85
C ALA A 221 15.54 4.34 -7.41
N GLY A 222 14.27 4.60 -7.07
CA GLY A 222 13.57 5.83 -7.44
C GLY A 222 14.07 7.06 -6.67
N PHE A 223 14.40 6.88 -5.39
CA PHE A 223 14.83 7.96 -4.50
C PHE A 223 16.32 8.34 -4.70
N PHE A 224 17.22 7.36 -4.71
CA PHE A 224 18.68 7.58 -4.78
C PHE A 224 19.29 7.26 -6.16
N GLY A 225 18.55 6.60 -7.06
CA GLY A 225 19.07 6.06 -8.31
C GLY A 225 19.52 4.60 -8.19
N GLN A 226 19.96 4.01 -9.30
CA GLN A 226 20.27 2.57 -9.39
C GLN A 226 21.40 2.11 -8.44
N ASP A 227 22.32 3.01 -8.10
CA ASP A 227 23.42 2.76 -7.17
C ASP A 227 23.09 3.14 -5.71
N TRP A 228 21.82 3.03 -5.32
CA TRP A 228 21.30 3.42 -4.00
C TRP A 228 22.06 2.76 -2.83
N THR A 229 22.71 1.61 -3.05
CA THR A 229 23.51 0.91 -2.04
C THR A 229 24.71 1.72 -1.53
N ARG A 230 25.12 2.78 -2.27
CA ARG A 230 26.11 3.75 -1.78
C ARG A 230 25.53 4.68 -0.70
N ASN A 231 24.22 4.92 -0.75
CA ASN A 231 23.50 5.88 0.09
C ASN A 231 22.74 5.23 1.25
N ALA A 232 22.33 3.97 1.10
CA ALA A 232 21.55 3.25 2.09
C ALA A 232 21.97 1.78 2.24
N SER A 233 21.73 1.24 3.44
CA SER A 233 21.87 -0.17 3.79
C SER A 233 20.48 -0.73 4.10
N LEU A 234 20.08 -1.79 3.41
CA LEU A 234 18.78 -2.43 3.59
C LEU A 234 18.89 -3.56 4.63
N GLU A 235 18.33 -3.33 5.81
CA GLU A 235 18.13 -4.33 6.84
C GLU A 235 16.87 -5.15 6.55
N LEU A 236 16.99 -6.47 6.58
CA LEU A 236 15.88 -7.39 6.32
C LEU A 236 15.54 -8.18 7.57
N LEU A 237 14.39 -7.88 8.17
CA LEU A 237 13.84 -8.62 9.29
C LEU A 237 13.22 -9.93 8.77
N VAL A 238 13.50 -11.04 9.46
CA VAL A 238 13.00 -12.36 9.05
C VAL A 238 11.48 -12.41 9.20
N GLU A 239 10.79 -12.64 8.08
CA GLU A 239 9.34 -12.88 8.02
C GLU A 239 9.09 -14.38 8.05
N ALA A 240 9.02 -14.93 9.25
CA ALA A 240 8.70 -16.33 9.51
C ALA A 240 8.25 -16.52 10.97
N ASN A 241 7.46 -17.57 11.19
CA ASN A 241 6.96 -17.89 12.53
C ASN A 241 8.07 -18.01 13.57
N GLY A 242 7.87 -17.40 14.74
CA GLY A 242 8.79 -17.43 15.87
C GLY A 242 9.98 -16.46 15.78
N PHE A 243 10.04 -15.61 14.75
CA PHE A 243 10.99 -14.50 14.70
C PHE A 243 10.33 -13.20 15.17
N ASN A 244 11.04 -12.42 15.98
CA ASN A 244 10.62 -11.08 16.37
C ASN A 244 10.77 -10.13 15.17
N ASN A 245 9.65 -9.58 14.72
CA ASN A 245 9.59 -8.67 13.59
C ASN A 245 8.46 -7.65 13.77
N THR A 246 8.80 -6.39 13.98
CA THR A 246 7.86 -5.28 14.16
C THR A 246 7.09 -4.91 12.89
N MET A 247 7.55 -5.41 11.73
CA MET A 247 6.95 -5.18 10.42
C MET A 247 5.95 -6.27 10.00
N THR A 248 5.91 -7.41 10.71
CA THR A 248 4.96 -8.53 10.51
C THR A 248 4.61 -9.20 11.83
N GLY A 249 4.13 -8.43 12.79
CA GLY A 249 4.07 -8.94 14.17
C GLY A 249 3.01 -10.01 14.46
N TRP A 250 2.23 -10.44 13.47
CA TRP A 250 1.38 -11.62 13.55
C TRP A 250 2.19 -12.94 13.55
N ASP A 251 3.37 -13.00 12.93
CA ASP A 251 4.16 -14.25 12.78
C ASP A 251 4.63 -14.83 14.14
N ASN A 252 4.68 -13.99 15.17
CA ASN A 252 5.05 -14.39 16.52
C ASN A 252 3.97 -14.02 17.54
N CYS A 253 2.71 -13.92 17.09
CA CYS A 253 1.53 -13.76 17.92
C CYS A 253 0.54 -14.91 17.65
N PRO A 254 0.69 -16.08 18.28
CA PRO A 254 -0.11 -17.26 17.94
C PRO A 254 -1.62 -17.04 17.99
N MET A 255 -2.11 -16.20 18.91
CA MET A 255 -3.54 -15.88 19.00
C MET A 255 -4.08 -15.10 17.80
N SER A 256 -3.26 -14.41 17.00
CA SER A 256 -3.74 -13.64 15.85
C SER A 256 -4.35 -14.51 14.75
N ASP A 257 -3.99 -15.80 14.71
CA ASP A 257 -4.47 -16.76 13.71
C ASP A 257 -5.42 -17.82 14.31
N LEU A 258 -5.85 -17.63 15.57
CA LEU A 258 -6.74 -18.55 16.27
C LEU A 258 -8.16 -17.99 16.40
N GLY A 259 -9.09 -18.88 16.78
CA GLY A 259 -10.53 -18.61 16.85
C GLY A 259 -10.93 -17.24 17.42
N PRO A 260 -10.31 -16.74 18.51
CA PRO A 260 -10.67 -15.43 19.06
C PRO A 260 -10.36 -14.24 18.17
N SER A 261 -9.41 -14.36 17.23
CA SER A 261 -9.04 -13.32 16.27
C SER A 261 -9.61 -13.52 14.87
N LEU A 262 -10.53 -14.48 14.67
CA LEU A 262 -11.19 -14.73 13.37
C LEU A 262 -12.45 -13.88 13.13
N GLY A 263 -12.77 -12.94 14.03
CA GLY A 263 -14.01 -12.17 13.97
C GLY A 263 -14.19 -11.40 12.65
N GLY A 264 -13.09 -10.94 12.04
CA GLY A 264 -13.14 -10.27 10.73
C GLY A 264 -13.49 -11.22 9.59
N PHE A 265 -12.94 -12.44 9.59
CA PHE A 265 -13.33 -13.46 8.61
C PHE A 265 -14.80 -13.85 8.74
N ASN A 266 -15.29 -14.05 9.97
CA ASN A 266 -16.71 -14.36 10.19
C ASN A 266 -17.64 -13.24 9.72
N ALA A 267 -17.28 -11.98 9.99
CA ALA A 267 -18.04 -10.82 9.55
C ALA A 267 -18.03 -10.68 8.02
N SER A 268 -16.88 -10.88 7.36
CA SER A 268 -16.77 -10.90 5.91
C SER A 268 -17.61 -12.03 5.28
N ASP A 269 -17.52 -13.25 5.80
CA ASP A 269 -18.32 -14.38 5.30
C ASP A 269 -19.84 -14.11 5.40
N ALA A 270 -20.28 -13.51 6.52
CA ALA A 270 -21.66 -13.10 6.72
C ALA A 270 -22.09 -12.01 5.71
N TRP A 271 -21.23 -11.02 5.50
CA TRP A 271 -21.48 -9.93 4.57
C TRP A 271 -21.51 -10.40 3.12
N GLU A 272 -20.56 -11.24 2.69
CA GLU A 272 -20.53 -11.87 1.38
C GLU A 272 -21.85 -12.58 1.06
N ALA A 273 -22.41 -13.32 2.03
CA ALA A 273 -23.69 -14.00 1.87
C ALA A 273 -24.88 -13.03 1.64
N VAL A 274 -24.77 -11.78 2.10
CA VAL A 274 -25.77 -10.74 1.89
C VAL A 274 -25.56 -10.05 0.55
N TYR A 275 -24.40 -9.40 0.35
CA TYR A 275 -24.23 -8.48 -0.77
C TYR A 275 -24.06 -9.19 -2.12
N LEU A 276 -23.52 -10.41 -2.13
CA LEU A 276 -23.36 -11.18 -3.37
C LEU A 276 -24.56 -12.06 -3.70
N GLN A 277 -25.61 -12.12 -2.88
CA GLN A 277 -26.76 -13.02 -3.12
C GLN A 277 -27.32 -12.86 -4.54
N ASN A 278 -27.54 -11.60 -4.96
CA ASN A 278 -28.07 -11.27 -6.29
C ASN A 278 -27.06 -11.54 -7.40
N ALA A 279 -25.78 -11.19 -7.19
CA ALA A 279 -24.70 -11.47 -8.13
C ALA A 279 -24.53 -12.97 -8.38
N THR A 280 -24.53 -13.78 -7.30
CA THR A 280 -24.43 -15.24 -7.39
C THR A 280 -25.59 -15.83 -8.17
N ALA A 281 -26.83 -15.41 -7.90
CA ALA A 281 -27.99 -15.88 -8.66
C ALA A 281 -27.90 -15.49 -10.15
N ARG A 282 -27.49 -14.24 -10.44
CA ARG A 282 -27.30 -13.71 -11.80
C ARG A 282 -26.25 -14.50 -12.58
N LEU A 283 -25.08 -14.74 -11.98
CA LEU A 283 -23.96 -15.44 -12.62
C LEU A 283 -24.21 -16.94 -12.74
N ALA A 284 -24.82 -17.57 -11.74
CA ALA A 284 -25.16 -18.99 -11.77
C ALA A 284 -26.13 -19.34 -12.91
N ALA A 285 -27.09 -18.46 -13.21
CA ALA A 285 -28.02 -18.66 -14.32
C ALA A 285 -27.36 -18.67 -15.72
N LEU A 286 -26.11 -18.21 -15.82
CA LEU A 286 -25.35 -18.15 -17.08
C LEU A 286 -24.43 -19.35 -17.29
N ILE A 287 -24.44 -20.33 -16.37
CA ILE A 287 -23.54 -21.47 -16.36
C ILE A 287 -24.33 -22.78 -16.39
N GLU A 288 -24.04 -23.62 -17.37
CA GLU A 288 -24.54 -24.99 -17.47
C GLU A 288 -23.41 -25.98 -17.19
N GLY A 289 -23.69 -27.10 -16.51
CA GLY A 289 -22.72 -28.19 -16.31
C GLY A 289 -21.90 -28.13 -15.03
N TYR A 290 -22.01 -27.07 -14.22
CA TYR A 290 -21.52 -27.07 -12.84
C TYR A 290 -22.30 -26.10 -11.94
N ASN A 291 -22.29 -26.35 -10.63
CA ASN A 291 -22.95 -25.49 -9.63
C ASN A 291 -22.06 -24.28 -9.28
N TRP A 292 -22.41 -23.09 -9.78
CA TRP A 292 -21.75 -21.82 -9.44
C TRP A 292 -22.13 -21.38 -8.02
N THR A 293 -21.13 -21.12 -7.17
CA THR A 293 -21.33 -20.85 -5.74
C THR A 293 -21.11 -19.39 -5.37
N LEU A 294 -21.46 -19.04 -4.12
CA LEU A 294 -21.09 -17.76 -3.52
C LEU A 294 -19.58 -17.52 -3.57
N SER A 295 -18.79 -18.52 -3.19
CA SER A 295 -17.31 -18.43 -3.24
C SER A 295 -16.80 -18.23 -4.67
N ASP A 296 -17.42 -18.86 -5.69
CA ASP A 296 -17.08 -18.60 -7.09
C ASP A 296 -17.35 -17.14 -7.48
N THR A 297 -18.44 -16.56 -6.98
CA THR A 297 -18.81 -15.16 -7.21
C THR A 297 -17.81 -14.20 -6.57
N TYR A 298 -17.47 -14.39 -5.29
CA TYR A 298 -16.49 -13.56 -4.59
C TYR A 298 -15.10 -13.66 -5.25
N ASN A 299 -14.68 -14.86 -5.65
CA ASN A 299 -13.42 -15.05 -6.36
C ASN A 299 -13.42 -14.45 -7.76
N ALA A 300 -14.56 -14.47 -8.46
CA ALA A 300 -14.72 -13.75 -9.73
C ALA A 300 -14.58 -12.24 -9.52
N GLN A 301 -15.18 -11.66 -8.47
CA GLN A 301 -15.02 -10.25 -8.13
C GLN A 301 -13.56 -9.93 -7.81
N SER A 302 -12.93 -10.74 -6.96
CA SER A 302 -11.53 -10.61 -6.57
C SER A 302 -10.53 -10.78 -7.72
N LEU A 303 -10.90 -11.47 -8.81
CA LEU A 303 -10.02 -11.62 -9.98
C LEU A 303 -9.85 -10.32 -10.76
N CYS A 304 -10.85 -9.44 -10.77
CA CYS A 304 -10.78 -8.15 -11.47
C CYS A 304 -9.55 -7.31 -11.07
N PRO A 305 -9.30 -6.98 -9.78
CA PRO A 305 -8.13 -6.21 -9.40
C PRO A 305 -6.82 -6.92 -9.76
N TYR A 306 -6.71 -8.22 -9.50
CA TYR A 306 -5.48 -8.97 -9.75
C TYR A 306 -5.14 -9.13 -11.24
N GLU A 307 -6.14 -9.41 -12.09
CA GLU A 307 -5.96 -9.44 -13.53
C GLU A 307 -5.69 -8.04 -14.09
N THR A 308 -6.30 -7.00 -13.55
CA THR A 308 -6.03 -5.64 -14.04
C THR A 308 -4.59 -5.24 -13.78
N VAL A 309 -4.08 -5.38 -12.55
CA VAL A 309 -2.69 -5.02 -12.25
C VAL A 309 -1.67 -5.99 -12.86
N GLY A 310 -2.04 -7.26 -13.05
CA GLY A 310 -1.15 -8.29 -13.57
C GLY A 310 -1.11 -8.40 -15.10
N LEU A 311 -2.22 -8.09 -15.78
CA LEU A 311 -2.42 -8.30 -17.22
C LEU A 311 -2.83 -7.02 -17.96
N GLY A 312 -3.10 -5.92 -17.25
CA GLY A 312 -3.51 -4.61 -17.78
C GLY A 312 -5.03 -4.42 -17.89
N TYR A 313 -5.81 -5.51 -17.85
CA TYR A 313 -7.26 -5.49 -17.98
C TYR A 313 -7.88 -6.80 -17.48
N SER A 314 -9.12 -6.75 -16.98
CA SER A 314 -9.90 -7.95 -16.62
C SER A 314 -11.34 -7.88 -17.10
N LYS A 315 -11.82 -8.97 -17.72
CA LYS A 315 -13.24 -9.14 -18.07
C LYS A 315 -14.14 -9.39 -16.86
N PHE A 316 -13.57 -9.76 -15.71
CA PHE A 316 -14.34 -9.98 -14.50
C PHE A 316 -14.90 -8.69 -13.91
N CYS A 317 -14.29 -7.54 -14.21
CA CYS A 317 -14.72 -6.24 -13.68
C CYS A 317 -16.17 -5.90 -14.09
N ASP A 318 -16.48 -6.18 -15.36
CA ASP A 318 -17.77 -5.87 -16.01
C ASP A 318 -18.94 -6.73 -15.48
N LEU A 319 -18.66 -7.73 -14.63
CA LEU A 319 -19.68 -8.65 -14.10
C LEU A 319 -20.46 -8.09 -12.91
N PHE A 320 -19.94 -7.03 -12.29
CA PHE A 320 -20.43 -6.50 -11.03
C PHE A 320 -20.93 -5.06 -11.17
N THR A 321 -21.96 -4.73 -10.41
CA THR A 321 -22.54 -3.39 -10.36
C THR A 321 -21.71 -2.44 -9.49
N LEU A 322 -21.96 -1.13 -9.55
CA LEU A 322 -21.26 -0.16 -8.70
C LEU A 322 -21.51 -0.44 -7.21
N GLU A 323 -22.76 -0.74 -6.83
CA GLU A 323 -23.11 -1.09 -5.44
C GLU A 323 -22.38 -2.36 -4.97
N GLU A 324 -22.22 -3.37 -5.85
CA GLU A 324 -21.46 -4.59 -5.54
C GLU A 324 -19.95 -4.30 -5.34
N TRP A 325 -19.39 -3.29 -6.03
CA TRP A 325 -18.01 -2.81 -5.81
C TRP A 325 -17.89 -2.02 -4.49
N GLN A 326 -18.82 -1.13 -4.18
CA GLN A 326 -18.85 -0.42 -2.90
C GLN A 326 -19.01 -1.40 -1.72
N ALA A 327 -19.76 -2.49 -1.92
CA ALA A 327 -19.88 -3.58 -0.96
C ALA A 327 -18.61 -4.44 -0.83
N PHE A 328 -17.84 -4.60 -1.91
CA PHE A 328 -16.54 -5.28 -1.89
C PHE A 328 -15.51 -4.50 -1.05
N GLU A 329 -15.42 -3.18 -1.25
CA GLU A 329 -14.62 -2.28 -0.38
C GLU A 329 -15.01 -2.44 1.11
N TYR A 330 -16.31 -2.56 1.37
CA TYR A 330 -16.83 -2.76 2.73
C TYR A 330 -16.47 -4.14 3.31
N ASN A 331 -16.42 -5.19 2.47
CA ASN A 331 -16.01 -6.52 2.89
C ASN A 331 -14.57 -6.54 3.43
N ASP A 332 -13.65 -5.85 2.74
CA ASP A 332 -12.27 -5.68 3.21
C ASP A 332 -12.22 -4.88 4.52
N ALA A 333 -13.08 -3.86 4.68
CA ALA A 333 -13.16 -3.08 5.92
C ALA A 333 -13.59 -3.95 7.12
N LEU A 334 -14.58 -4.84 6.95
CA LEU A 334 -14.99 -5.81 7.96
C LEU A 334 -13.83 -6.76 8.32
N ASN A 335 -13.13 -7.27 7.30
CA ASN A 335 -11.99 -8.16 7.48
C ASN A 335 -10.90 -7.51 8.32
N LEU A 336 -10.43 -6.32 7.91
CA LEU A 336 -9.39 -5.58 8.59
C LEU A 336 -9.83 -5.15 10.00
N ALA A 337 -11.06 -4.65 10.17
CA ALA A 337 -11.61 -4.29 11.48
C ALA A 337 -11.51 -5.44 12.50
N GLY A 338 -11.95 -6.63 12.11
CA GLY A 338 -12.10 -7.77 13.01
C GLY A 338 -10.85 -8.65 13.17
N ASN A 339 -9.92 -8.64 12.19
CA ASN A 339 -8.70 -9.45 12.26
C ASN A 339 -7.49 -8.64 12.75
N TYR A 340 -7.38 -7.38 12.33
CA TYR A 340 -6.19 -6.53 12.55
C TYR A 340 -6.51 -5.17 13.19
N GLY A 341 -7.80 -4.86 13.35
CA GLY A 341 -8.33 -3.56 13.72
C GLY A 341 -8.74 -3.42 15.18
N PHE A 342 -9.52 -2.38 15.46
CA PHE A 342 -10.07 -2.12 16.79
C PHE A 342 -11.07 -3.18 17.27
N GLN A 343 -11.61 -4.01 16.36
CA GLN A 343 -12.50 -5.12 16.67
C GLN A 343 -11.77 -6.47 16.80
N SER A 344 -10.45 -6.49 16.65
CA SER A 344 -9.60 -7.66 16.89
C SER A 344 -9.04 -7.64 18.32
N PRO A 345 -9.02 -8.76 19.06
CA PRO A 345 -8.34 -8.81 20.35
C PRO A 345 -6.82 -8.70 20.21
N THR A 346 -6.24 -8.94 19.04
CA THR A 346 -4.79 -8.86 18.80
C THR A 346 -4.36 -7.63 18.00
N GLY A 347 -5.30 -6.77 17.56
CA GLY A 347 -5.03 -5.68 16.62
C GLY A 347 -3.97 -4.67 17.07
N ARG A 348 -3.90 -4.35 18.37
CA ARG A 348 -2.79 -3.54 18.93
C ARG A 348 -1.53 -4.36 19.12
N ALA A 349 -1.67 -5.57 19.66
CA ALA A 349 -0.56 -6.41 20.08
C ALA A 349 0.41 -6.73 18.93
N THR A 350 -0.12 -7.03 17.74
CA THR A 350 0.69 -7.37 16.56
C THR A 350 1.57 -6.22 16.08
N ALA A 351 1.27 -4.96 16.41
CA ALA A 351 2.01 -3.80 15.91
C ALA A 351 2.66 -2.92 16.98
N VAL A 352 2.43 -3.21 18.27
CA VAL A 352 2.91 -2.35 19.36
C VAL A 352 4.45 -2.25 19.44
N GLY A 353 5.17 -3.26 18.91
CA GLY A 353 6.62 -3.22 18.80
C GLY A 353 7.10 -2.03 17.94
N TYR A 354 6.46 -1.78 16.80
CA TYR A 354 6.78 -0.64 15.93
C TYR A 354 6.51 0.69 16.62
N VAL A 355 5.46 0.78 17.45
CA VAL A 355 5.17 2.00 18.22
C VAL A 355 6.32 2.32 19.18
N GLY A 356 6.86 1.32 19.87
CA GLY A 356 8.00 1.57 20.76
C GLY A 356 9.31 1.82 20.01
N GLU A 357 9.52 1.26 18.82
CA GLU A 357 10.62 1.67 17.94
C GLU A 357 10.49 3.15 17.51
N LEU A 358 9.31 3.58 17.08
CA LEU A 358 9.05 4.98 16.74
C LEU A 358 9.36 5.88 17.94
N LEU A 359 8.87 5.53 19.13
CA LEU A 359 9.18 6.28 20.36
C LEU A 359 10.68 6.29 20.67
N GLY A 360 11.39 5.17 20.52
CA GLY A 360 12.83 5.11 20.68
C GLY A 360 13.57 6.08 19.76
N ARG A 361 13.14 6.21 18.50
CA ARG A 361 13.72 7.19 17.57
C ARG A 361 13.37 8.64 17.93
N LEU A 362 12.13 8.91 18.37
CA LEU A 362 11.67 10.25 18.74
C LEU A 362 12.32 10.75 20.05
N ASP A 363 12.50 9.86 21.03
CA ASP A 363 13.14 10.14 22.33
C ASP A 363 14.66 9.88 22.32
N HIS A 364 15.22 9.50 21.16
CA HIS A 364 16.64 9.21 20.97
C HIS A 364 17.22 8.18 21.96
N HIS A 365 16.53 7.06 22.15
CA HIS A 365 17.02 5.93 22.94
C HIS A 365 16.91 4.59 22.20
N LEU A 366 17.82 3.67 22.53
CA LEU A 366 17.78 2.29 22.07
C LEU A 366 16.74 1.48 22.87
N LEU A 367 16.26 0.39 22.28
CA LEU A 367 15.37 -0.54 22.96
C LEU A 367 16.21 -1.56 23.73
N THR A 368 16.00 -1.66 25.04
CA THR A 368 16.80 -2.54 25.92
C THR A 368 16.01 -3.69 26.52
N GLU A 369 14.69 -3.65 26.42
CA GLU A 369 13.78 -4.68 26.93
C GLU A 369 12.83 -5.11 25.82
N THR A 370 12.52 -6.40 25.76
CA THR A 370 11.57 -6.94 24.78
C THR A 370 10.16 -6.49 25.16
N TYR A 371 9.53 -5.76 24.25
CA TYR A 371 8.09 -5.50 24.28
C TYR A 371 7.51 -5.65 22.88
N GLY A 372 6.32 -6.23 22.80
CA GLY A 372 5.73 -6.58 21.52
C GLY A 372 6.66 -7.50 20.71
N GLN A 373 6.88 -7.12 19.46
CA GLN A 373 7.67 -7.86 18.48
C GLN A 373 9.05 -7.25 18.20
N ALA A 374 9.53 -6.35 19.08
CA ALA A 374 10.85 -5.73 18.95
C ALA A 374 11.97 -6.79 19.00
N ASN A 375 12.96 -6.64 18.12
CA ASN A 375 14.13 -7.50 18.09
C ASN A 375 15.30 -6.78 18.78
N ILE A 376 15.46 -7.04 20.08
CA ILE A 376 16.44 -6.33 20.92
C ILE A 376 17.89 -6.52 20.45
N THR A 377 18.20 -7.57 19.70
CA THR A 377 19.55 -7.71 19.12
C THR A 377 19.82 -6.64 18.06
N LEU A 378 18.80 -6.27 17.28
CA LEU A 378 18.86 -5.22 16.27
C LEU A 378 18.60 -3.85 16.88
N ASP A 379 17.60 -3.74 17.75
CA ASP A 379 17.10 -2.46 18.27
C ASP A 379 17.94 -1.88 19.42
N ASN A 380 18.83 -2.69 20.02
CA ASN A 380 19.83 -2.25 21.00
C ASN A 380 21.19 -1.93 20.38
N ASN A 381 21.25 -1.69 19.06
CA ASN A 381 22.49 -1.43 18.36
C ASN A 381 22.30 -0.30 17.35
N THR A 382 23.02 0.81 17.52
CA THR A 382 22.93 1.97 16.61
C THR A 382 23.33 1.67 15.16
N ALA A 383 24.00 0.55 14.89
CA ALA A 383 24.35 0.14 13.53
C ALA A 383 23.13 -0.38 12.74
N THR A 384 22.15 -0.95 13.42
CA THR A 384 20.92 -1.54 12.86
C THR A 384 19.68 -0.71 13.22
N PHE A 385 19.73 -0.02 14.35
CA PHE A 385 18.70 0.90 14.82
C PHE A 385 19.30 2.29 15.15
N PRO A 386 19.71 3.05 14.11
CA PRO A 386 20.30 4.37 14.31
C PRO A 386 19.26 5.36 14.85
N LEU A 387 19.70 6.30 15.69
CA LEU A 387 18.83 7.29 16.35
C LEU A 387 19.04 8.73 15.83
N ASN A 388 20.01 8.91 14.93
CA ASN A 388 20.44 10.20 14.41
C ASN A 388 20.22 10.32 12.89
N GLN A 389 19.26 9.59 12.33
CA GLN A 389 18.84 9.79 10.94
C GLN A 389 17.76 10.86 10.86
N SER A 390 17.74 11.55 9.73
CA SER A 390 16.65 12.44 9.31
C SER A 390 15.63 11.73 8.41
N LEU A 391 16.01 10.60 7.81
CA LEU A 391 15.16 9.74 7.00
C LEU A 391 15.11 8.35 7.63
N TYR A 392 13.93 7.90 8.03
CA TYR A 392 13.64 6.54 8.46
C TYR A 392 12.65 5.94 7.47
N LEU A 393 13.05 4.89 6.77
CA LEU A 393 12.28 4.30 5.69
C LEU A 393 12.04 2.83 6.00
N ASP A 394 10.78 2.49 6.30
CA ASP A 394 10.37 1.15 6.72
C ASP A 394 9.31 0.59 5.75
N PHE A 395 9.45 -0.66 5.31
CA PHE A 395 8.53 -1.31 4.37
C PHE A 395 7.79 -2.48 5.02
N SER A 396 6.45 -2.44 5.00
CA SER A 396 5.57 -3.39 5.71
C SER A 396 4.39 -3.87 4.83
N HIS A 397 3.46 -4.60 5.43
CA HIS A 397 2.23 -5.08 4.80
C HIS A 397 1.02 -4.25 5.23
N ASP A 398 -0.01 -4.22 4.41
CA ASP A 398 -1.31 -3.58 4.69
C ASP A 398 -1.82 -3.85 6.11
N THR A 399 -1.90 -5.12 6.50
CA THR A 399 -2.47 -5.56 7.78
C THR A 399 -1.65 -5.04 8.97
N ASN A 400 -0.31 -5.08 8.89
CA ASN A 400 0.57 -4.55 9.93
C ASN A 400 0.53 -3.01 9.98
N MET A 401 0.51 -2.34 8.82
CA MET A 401 0.37 -0.89 8.74
C MET A 401 -0.93 -0.41 9.40
N PHE A 402 -2.06 -1.07 9.12
CA PHE A 402 -3.31 -0.75 9.80
C PHE A 402 -3.25 -1.06 11.30
N SER A 403 -2.68 -2.20 11.69
CA SER A 403 -2.43 -2.55 13.09
C SER A 403 -1.57 -1.49 13.81
N ILE A 404 -0.63 -0.84 13.12
CA ILE A 404 0.19 0.26 13.67
C ILE A 404 -0.67 1.48 14.02
N LEU A 405 -1.62 1.87 13.16
CA LEU A 405 -2.60 2.92 13.49
C LEU A 405 -3.47 2.54 14.70
N VAL A 406 -3.85 1.26 14.79
CA VAL A 406 -4.64 0.72 15.91
C VAL A 406 -3.81 0.73 17.20
N ALA A 407 -2.56 0.29 17.15
CA ALA A 407 -1.61 0.27 18.27
C ALA A 407 -1.32 1.67 18.80
N MET A 408 -1.19 2.67 17.91
CA MET A 408 -1.08 4.09 18.29
C MET A 408 -2.39 4.70 18.81
N GLY A 409 -3.54 4.04 18.58
CA GLY A 409 -4.83 4.47 19.10
C GLY A 409 -5.59 5.46 18.23
N PHE A 410 -5.44 5.43 16.90
CA PHE A 410 -6.21 6.26 15.96
C PHE A 410 -7.70 5.87 15.89
N LYS A 411 -8.45 6.15 16.96
CA LYS A 411 -9.86 5.77 17.18
C LYS A 411 -10.85 6.34 16.18
N GLN A 412 -10.46 7.30 15.33
CA GLN A 412 -11.26 7.70 14.17
C GLN A 412 -11.56 6.54 13.21
N PHE A 413 -10.76 5.46 13.24
CA PHE A 413 -11.01 4.21 12.49
C PHE A 413 -11.63 3.09 13.34
N ALA A 414 -12.00 3.37 14.60
CA ALA A 414 -12.63 2.41 15.51
C ALA A 414 -14.17 2.27 15.42
N PRO A 415 -14.97 3.13 14.74
CA PRO A 415 -16.41 2.92 14.66
C PRO A 415 -16.79 1.51 14.20
N PHE A 416 -17.82 0.94 14.82
CA PHE A 416 -18.29 -0.40 14.50
C PHE A 416 -18.88 -0.46 13.08
N LEU A 417 -18.49 -1.49 12.33
CA LEU A 417 -19.00 -1.78 11.01
C LEU A 417 -20.00 -2.96 11.11
N PRO A 418 -21.30 -2.77 10.83
CA PRO A 418 -22.25 -3.89 10.81
C PRO A 418 -22.00 -4.86 9.64
N GLU A 419 -21.98 -6.17 9.92
CA GLU A 419 -21.80 -7.24 8.92
C GLU A 419 -23.07 -7.56 8.08
N ASP A 420 -24.18 -6.87 8.34
CA ASP A 420 -25.49 -7.14 7.72
C ASP A 420 -25.96 -6.06 6.73
N ARG A 421 -25.24 -4.94 6.62
CA ARG A 421 -25.60 -3.82 5.75
C ARG A 421 -24.40 -2.95 5.38
N LEU A 422 -24.45 -2.37 4.18
CA LEU A 422 -23.45 -1.41 3.72
C LEU A 422 -23.59 -0.07 4.44
N VAL A 423 -22.47 0.44 4.98
CA VAL A 423 -22.38 1.81 5.51
C VAL A 423 -21.51 2.64 4.59
N LEU A 424 -22.13 3.39 3.67
CA LEU A 424 -21.41 4.20 2.68
C LEU A 424 -20.60 5.32 3.32
N LYS A 425 -21.20 6.12 4.20
CA LYS A 425 -20.53 7.23 4.88
C LYS A 425 -19.79 6.74 6.13
N ARG A 426 -18.47 6.59 6.03
CA ARG A 426 -17.60 6.12 7.12
C ARG A 426 -16.19 6.68 6.94
N ASP A 427 -15.47 6.86 8.05
CA ASP A 427 -14.06 7.27 8.03
C ASP A 427 -13.12 6.11 7.69
N PHE A 428 -13.52 4.87 7.99
CA PHE A 428 -12.71 3.69 7.71
C PHE A 428 -13.00 3.14 6.30
N ILE A 429 -12.19 3.60 5.34
CA ILE A 429 -12.17 3.17 3.94
C ILE A 429 -10.79 2.56 3.67
N VAL A 430 -10.73 1.28 3.30
CA VAL A 430 -9.48 0.52 3.23
C VAL A 430 -8.61 1.01 2.08
N SER A 431 -9.22 1.26 0.91
CA SER A 431 -8.51 1.79 -0.25
C SER A 431 -7.93 3.19 -0.02
N HIS A 432 -8.42 3.92 0.99
CA HIS A 432 -7.90 5.22 1.41
C HIS A 432 -6.70 5.12 2.36
N LEU A 433 -6.53 3.97 3.03
CA LEU A 433 -5.49 3.78 4.04
C LEU A 433 -4.36 2.90 3.52
N VAL A 434 -4.68 1.69 3.08
CA VAL A 434 -3.68 0.68 2.73
C VAL A 434 -3.93 0.07 1.34
N PRO A 435 -4.10 0.86 0.26
CA PRO A 435 -4.09 0.33 -1.11
C PRO A 435 -2.69 -0.21 -1.47
N PHE A 436 -2.51 -0.87 -2.61
CA PHE A 436 -1.16 -1.26 -3.05
C PHE A 436 -0.27 -0.01 -3.13
N ALA A 437 0.97 -0.11 -2.68
CA ALA A 437 1.91 1.02 -2.55
C ALA A 437 1.38 2.21 -1.72
N GLY A 438 0.41 1.98 -0.83
CA GLY A 438 0.02 2.93 0.19
C GLY A 438 1.18 3.23 1.14
N ARG A 439 1.23 4.46 1.66
CA ARG A 439 2.28 4.91 2.57
C ARG A 439 1.77 5.87 3.63
N PHE A 440 2.39 5.79 4.80
CA PHE A 440 2.23 6.73 5.89
C PHE A 440 3.55 7.48 6.08
N ASP A 441 3.48 8.80 6.14
CA ASP A 441 4.61 9.66 6.42
C ASP A 441 4.38 10.37 7.76
N ILE A 442 5.39 10.36 8.61
CA ILE A 442 5.37 11.01 9.91
C ILE A 442 6.49 12.06 9.91
N GLU A 443 6.10 13.32 9.89
CA GLU A 443 7.03 14.44 9.85
C GLU A 443 7.26 15.02 11.24
N ILE A 444 8.50 15.39 11.54
CA ILE A 444 8.87 16.15 12.74
C ILE A 444 9.20 17.59 12.34
N ILE A 445 8.30 18.51 12.63
CA ILE A 445 8.32 19.90 12.17
C ILE A 445 8.80 20.80 13.30
N LYS A 446 9.90 21.51 13.08
CA LYS A 446 10.42 22.52 14.02
C LYS A 446 9.98 23.90 13.58
N THR A 447 9.44 24.68 14.51
CA THR A 447 8.91 26.03 14.27
C THR A 447 9.59 27.03 15.20
N PRO A 448 9.82 28.29 14.76
CA PRO A 448 10.46 29.32 15.58
C PRO A 448 9.59 29.80 16.74
N GLN A 449 8.26 29.67 16.61
CA GLN A 449 7.25 30.02 17.61
C GLN A 449 6.04 29.08 17.44
N PRO A 450 5.13 28.95 18.43
CA PRO A 450 3.97 28.08 18.31
C PRO A 450 3.05 28.53 17.16
N VAL A 451 2.47 27.57 16.47
CA VAL A 451 1.51 27.78 15.37
C VAL A 451 0.09 27.69 15.94
N PRO A 452 -0.77 28.71 15.73
CA PRO A 452 -2.14 28.68 16.24
C PRO A 452 -2.94 27.50 15.66
N GLU A 453 -3.81 26.90 16.47
CA GLU A 453 -4.59 25.71 16.09
C GLU A 453 -5.48 25.94 14.88
N ASP A 454 -6.00 27.16 14.70
CA ASP A 454 -6.92 27.55 13.63
C ASP A 454 -6.21 28.08 12.37
N ARG A 455 -4.87 28.14 12.38
CA ARG A 455 -4.04 28.68 11.27
C ARG A 455 -4.40 30.12 10.88
N SER A 456 -4.96 30.92 11.80
CA SER A 456 -5.37 32.32 11.54
C SER A 456 -4.19 33.27 11.28
N THR A 457 -3.02 32.97 11.84
CA THR A 457 -1.74 33.64 11.60
C THR A 457 -0.62 32.60 11.51
N ASP A 458 0.56 32.99 11.03
CA ASP A 458 1.71 32.08 10.94
C ASP A 458 2.16 31.59 12.33
N TYR A 459 2.17 32.49 13.31
CA TYR A 459 2.64 32.21 14.67
C TYR A 459 1.83 32.97 15.72
N ILE A 460 1.87 32.45 16.95
CA ILE A 460 1.50 33.15 18.18
C ILE A 460 2.74 33.34 19.05
N GLY A 461 2.76 34.37 19.90
CA GLY A 461 3.93 34.66 20.74
C GLY A 461 4.23 33.51 21.71
N GLY A 462 5.42 32.93 21.62
CA GLY A 462 5.85 31.82 22.47
C GLY A 462 7.24 31.29 22.11
N PRO A 463 7.74 30.27 22.83
CA PRO A 463 9.03 29.64 22.53
C PRO A 463 8.97 28.78 21.25
N PRO A 464 10.12 28.46 20.64
CA PRO A 464 10.19 27.48 19.55
C PRO A 464 9.48 26.18 19.92
N THR A 465 8.66 25.67 19.00
CA THR A 465 7.81 24.50 19.24
C THR A 465 8.05 23.44 18.18
N THR A 466 8.00 22.17 18.56
CA THR A 466 8.14 21.04 17.65
C THR A 466 6.83 20.28 17.56
N TYR A 467 6.40 19.98 16.34
CA TYR A 467 5.16 19.28 16.04
C TYR A 467 5.46 17.94 15.37
N ILE A 468 4.56 16.99 15.56
CA ILE A 468 4.46 15.76 14.77
C ILE A 468 3.24 15.87 13.85
N HIS A 469 3.41 15.39 12.62
CA HIS A 469 2.41 15.49 11.57
C HIS A 469 2.32 14.15 10.83
N PHE A 470 1.13 13.56 10.81
CA PHE A 470 0.87 12.28 10.14
C PHE A 470 0.19 12.53 8.80
N ILE A 471 0.71 11.90 7.76
CA ILE A 471 0.17 11.93 6.40
C ILE A 471 -0.10 10.49 5.98
N VAL A 472 -1.29 10.23 5.48
CA VAL A 472 -1.69 8.94 4.93
C VAL A 472 -2.04 9.13 3.46
N ASN A 473 -1.27 8.49 2.57
CA ASN A 473 -1.48 8.56 1.12
C ASN A 473 -1.60 10.01 0.59
N GLN A 474 -0.69 10.87 1.06
CA GLN A 474 -0.60 12.30 0.75
C GLN A 474 -1.74 13.17 1.32
N ARG A 475 -2.49 12.66 2.29
CA ARG A 475 -3.48 13.43 3.04
C ARG A 475 -3.18 13.51 4.51
N THR A 476 -3.31 14.69 5.08
CA THR A 476 -3.08 14.92 6.50
C THR A 476 -4.09 14.13 7.34
N LEU A 477 -3.58 13.40 8.33
CA LEU A 477 -4.37 12.68 9.33
C LEU A 477 -4.56 13.56 10.58
N SER A 478 -5.81 13.91 10.88
CA SER A 478 -6.14 14.75 12.04
C SER A 478 -5.86 14.03 13.37
N LEU A 479 -4.76 14.37 14.04
CA LEU A 479 -4.36 13.77 15.32
C LEU A 479 -5.39 14.04 16.43
N GLY A 480 -5.93 15.25 16.50
CA GLY A 480 -6.91 15.69 17.50
C GLY A 480 -8.20 14.87 17.56
N ARG A 481 -8.60 14.23 16.45
CA ARG A 481 -9.80 13.39 16.41
C ARG A 481 -9.67 12.12 17.26
N SER A 482 -8.44 11.61 17.39
CA SER A 482 -8.15 10.41 18.18
C SER A 482 -7.47 10.73 19.51
N PHE A 483 -6.76 11.86 19.57
CA PHE A 483 -5.98 12.31 20.72
C PHE A 483 -6.43 13.72 21.14
N PRO A 484 -7.43 13.84 22.03
CA PRO A 484 -7.98 15.14 22.43
C PRO A 484 -6.94 16.13 22.98
N GLU A 485 -5.87 15.63 23.59
CA GLU A 485 -4.76 16.42 24.13
C GLU A 485 -3.99 17.18 23.06
N CYS A 486 -4.05 16.74 21.79
CA CYS A 486 -3.45 17.45 20.66
C CYS A 486 -4.28 18.66 20.19
N GLY A 487 -5.52 18.81 20.67
CA GLY A 487 -6.48 19.81 20.19
C GLY A 487 -7.02 19.49 18.80
N LEU A 488 -8.21 20.01 18.45
CA LEU A 488 -8.79 19.85 17.11
C LEU A 488 -8.21 20.91 16.16
N ARG A 489 -6.92 20.75 15.85
CA ARG A 489 -6.17 21.67 15.00
C ARG A 489 -6.59 21.57 13.54
N ALA A 490 -6.69 22.71 12.87
CA ALA A 490 -7.00 22.80 11.45
C ALA A 490 -5.91 22.18 10.57
N ASP A 491 -4.65 22.21 11.02
CA ASP A 491 -3.51 21.55 10.36
C ASP A 491 -3.35 20.07 10.73
N GLY A 492 -4.19 19.54 11.63
CA GLY A 492 -4.12 18.14 12.06
C GLY A 492 -2.85 17.74 12.84
N TRP A 493 -1.98 18.70 13.18
CA TRP A 493 -0.70 18.45 13.88
C TRP A 493 -0.91 18.14 15.36
N CYS A 494 0.16 17.73 16.04
CA CYS A 494 0.21 17.66 17.50
C CYS A 494 1.57 18.14 17.99
N GLU A 495 1.64 18.79 19.16
CA GLU A 495 2.94 19.06 19.79
C GLU A 495 3.67 17.74 20.09
N LEU A 496 4.95 17.65 19.75
CA LEU A 496 5.71 16.39 19.80
C LEU A 496 5.74 15.80 21.21
N GLY A 497 5.97 16.62 22.23
CA GLY A 497 5.99 16.17 23.62
C GLY A 497 4.65 15.59 24.07
N THR A 498 3.55 16.26 23.70
CA THR A 498 2.18 15.79 23.96
C THR A 498 1.93 14.44 23.30
N PHE A 499 2.30 14.27 22.03
CA PHE A 499 2.15 12.99 21.33
C PHE A 499 2.95 11.87 21.99
N ILE A 500 4.22 12.12 22.35
CA ILE A 500 5.06 11.14 23.04
C ILE A 500 4.42 10.74 24.38
N ASP A 501 3.91 11.70 25.14
CA ASP A 501 3.23 11.44 26.42
C ASP A 501 1.97 10.58 26.25
N ILE A 502 1.15 10.82 25.21
CA ILE A 502 0.00 9.98 24.88
C ILE A 502 0.46 8.54 24.59
N GLN A 503 1.50 8.38 23.78
CA GLN A 503 1.95 7.08 23.31
C GLN A 503 2.64 6.21 24.38
N LYS A 504 3.05 6.78 25.52
CA LYS A 504 3.55 6.01 26.68
C LYS A 504 2.53 4.98 27.18
N GLY A 505 1.24 5.20 26.96
CA GLY A 505 0.16 4.26 27.32
C GLY A 505 0.01 3.08 26.36
N SER A 506 0.48 3.19 25.11
CA SER A 506 0.17 2.25 24.01
C SER A 506 0.66 0.83 24.29
N LEU A 507 1.82 0.67 24.95
CA LEU A 507 2.36 -0.63 25.35
C LEU A 507 1.44 -1.36 26.34
N LYS A 508 0.94 -0.65 27.34
CA LYS A 508 0.03 -1.21 28.34
C LYS A 508 -1.33 -1.52 27.73
N GLU A 509 -1.83 -0.66 26.84
CA GLU A 509 -3.12 -0.88 26.18
C GLU A 509 -3.10 -2.07 25.21
N ALA A 510 -1.96 -2.36 24.58
CA ALA A 510 -1.82 -3.50 23.69
C ALA A 510 -1.87 -4.84 24.42
N ASP A 511 -1.48 -4.87 25.70
CA ASP A 511 -1.49 -6.05 26.57
C ASP A 511 -0.88 -7.29 25.89
N PHE A 512 0.28 -7.08 25.24
CA PHE A 512 0.86 -8.00 24.25
C PHE A 512 0.91 -9.46 24.72
N ASP A 513 1.44 -9.72 25.93
CA ASP A 513 1.60 -11.08 26.43
C ASP A 513 0.27 -11.80 26.58
N PHE A 514 -0.75 -11.12 27.11
CA PHE A 514 -2.08 -11.70 27.26
C PHE A 514 -2.81 -11.79 25.92
N ALA A 515 -2.67 -10.79 25.04
CA ALA A 515 -3.27 -10.81 23.72
C ALA A 515 -2.72 -11.94 22.85
N CYS A 516 -1.40 -12.15 22.82
CA CYS A 516 -0.75 -13.10 21.93
C CYS A 516 -0.59 -14.51 22.51
N PHE A 517 -0.51 -14.66 23.84
CA PHE A 517 -0.24 -15.94 24.50
C PHE A 517 -1.23 -16.29 25.62
N GLY A 518 -2.18 -15.41 25.92
CA GLY A 518 -3.23 -15.66 26.91
C GLY A 518 -4.27 -16.66 26.42
N ASN A 519 -5.19 -17.00 27.33
CA ASN A 519 -6.35 -17.83 27.03
C ASN A 519 -7.63 -17.02 27.27
N TYR A 520 -8.36 -16.72 26.20
CA TYR A 520 -9.62 -16.00 26.25
C TYR A 520 -10.57 -16.54 25.17
N PRO A 521 -11.90 -16.51 25.41
CA PRO A 521 -12.86 -17.10 24.48
C PRO A 521 -13.00 -16.24 23.22
N SER A 522 -13.47 -16.86 22.13
CA SER A 522 -14.01 -16.12 21.00
C SER A 522 -15.23 -15.33 21.43
N LEU A 523 -15.28 -14.05 21.04
CA LEU A 523 -16.41 -13.17 21.28
C LEU A 523 -17.13 -12.87 19.96
N PRO A 524 -18.43 -12.53 19.98
CA PRO A 524 -19.11 -12.02 18.80
C PRO A 524 -18.37 -10.80 18.21
N TYR A 525 -18.35 -10.70 16.88
CA TYR A 525 -17.76 -9.56 16.19
C TYR A 525 -18.32 -8.22 16.71
N GLY A 526 -17.46 -7.22 16.88
CA GLY A 526 -17.80 -5.93 17.49
C GLY A 526 -17.82 -5.89 19.03
N SER A 527 -17.62 -7.02 19.71
CA SER A 527 -17.49 -7.05 21.18
C SER A 527 -16.19 -6.37 21.65
N ILE A 528 -15.10 -6.59 20.91
CA ILE A 528 -13.84 -5.87 21.10
C ILE A 528 -13.95 -4.50 20.43
N LYS A 529 -13.50 -3.44 21.11
CA LYS A 529 -13.61 -2.04 20.63
C LYS A 529 -12.31 -1.25 20.67
N ASN A 530 -11.26 -1.82 21.26
CA ASN A 530 -9.99 -1.13 21.47
C ASN A 530 -8.79 -1.88 20.88
N GLY A 531 -8.99 -2.94 20.09
CA GLY A 531 -7.88 -3.69 19.51
C GLY A 531 -7.10 -4.55 20.51
N ALA A 532 -7.69 -4.87 21.67
CA ALA A 532 -7.07 -5.60 22.77
C ALA A 532 -8.09 -6.56 23.42
N PRO A 533 -7.67 -7.70 24.01
CA PRO A 533 -8.60 -8.66 24.59
C PRO A 533 -9.28 -8.08 25.85
N LEU A 534 -10.49 -8.53 26.15
CA LEU A 534 -11.16 -8.17 27.41
C LEU A 534 -10.53 -8.95 28.56
N ARG A 535 -10.03 -8.24 29.58
CA ARG A 535 -9.69 -8.84 30.87
C ARG A 535 -10.98 -9.14 31.62
N SER A 536 -11.15 -10.38 32.04
CA SER A 536 -12.26 -10.82 32.90
C SER A 536 -12.06 -10.44 34.36
#